data_AF-A0A2V8JTG8-F1
#
_entry.id   AF-A0A2V8JTG8-F1
#
_cell.length_a   1.000
_cell.length_b   1.000
_cell.length_c   1.000
_cell.angle_alpha   90.00
_cell.angle_beta   90.00
_cell.angle_gamma   90.00
#
_symmetry.space_group_name_H-M   'P 1'
#
loop_
_entity.id
_entity.type
_entity.pdbx_description
1 polymer ?
#
loop_
_entity_poly.entity_id
_entity_poly.type
_entity_poly.pdbx_seq_one_letter_code
_entity_poly.pdbx_strand_id
1 'polypeptide(L)' 'TTWNDFKEYADFSQDFVTFARNETKAGKTVDQAVAEYKVPAKFKGYVVSVNDQFGSAPANLKAAYDELKK' A
#
# COMPACT_ATOMS: atom_id res chain seq x y z
N THR A 1 -3.12 4.40 -21.45
CA THR A 1 -2.46 3.37 -20.64
C THR A 1 -1.60 2.51 -21.55
N THR A 2 -0.31 2.44 -21.26
CA THR A 2 0.70 1.65 -21.98
C THR A 2 1.06 0.39 -21.19
N TRP A 3 1.75 -0.57 -21.80
CA TRP A 3 2.31 -1.72 -21.08
C TRP A 3 3.22 -1.31 -19.92
N ASN A 4 4.00 -0.23 -20.09
CA ASN A 4 4.85 0.29 -19.03
C ASN A 4 4.03 0.82 -17.85
N ASP A 5 2.90 1.51 -18.13
CA ASP A 5 2.00 1.99 -17.09
C ASP A 5 1.41 0.82 -16.27
N PHE A 6 1.03 -0.27 -16.96
CA PHE A 6 0.54 -1.49 -16.29
C PHE A 6 1.62 -2.14 -15.42
N LYS A 7 2.85 -2.23 -15.93
CA LYS A 7 3.97 -2.78 -15.17
C LYS A 7 4.29 -1.93 -13.94
N GLU A 8 4.30 -0.60 -14.07
CA GLU A 8 4.55 0.31 -12.95
C GLU A 8 3.47 0.17 -11.87
N TYR A 9 2.21 0.07 -12.27
CA TYR A 9 1.12 -0.17 -11.33
C TYR A 9 1.25 -1.52 -10.60
N ALA A 10 1.62 -2.59 -11.31
CA ALA A 10 1.86 -3.89 -10.72
C ALA A 10 3.03 -3.86 -9.72
N ASP A 11 4.12 -3.20 -10.07
CA ASP A 11 5.28 -3.00 -9.20
C ASP A 11 4.89 -2.19 -7.95
N PHE A 12 4.02 -1.17 -8.08
CA PHE A 12 3.46 -0.41 -6.95
C PHE A 12 2.62 -1.30 -6.02
N SER A 13 1.70 -2.09 -6.57
CA SER A 13 0.88 -3.01 -5.78
C SER A 13 1.73 -4.03 -5.03
N GLN A 14 2.78 -4.56 -5.67
CA GLN A 14 3.67 -5.53 -5.03
C GLN A 14 4.49 -4.91 -3.89
N ASP A 15 4.99 -3.68 -4.06
CA ASP A 15 5.69 -2.95 -3.00
C ASP A 15 4.75 -2.66 -1.81
N PHE A 16 3.51 -2.27 -2.07
CA PHE A 16 2.50 -2.04 -1.04
C PHE A 16 2.22 -3.29 -0.20
N VAL A 17 1.99 -4.43 -0.85
CA VAL A 17 1.77 -5.72 -0.14
C VAL A 17 3.02 -6.15 0.62
N THR A 18 4.21 -5.91 0.07
CA THR A 18 5.47 -6.22 0.75
C THR A 18 5.62 -5.40 2.03
N PHE A 19 5.29 -4.11 1.99
CA PHE A 19 5.26 -3.26 3.18
C PHE A 19 4.27 -3.81 4.23
N ALA A 20 3.02 -4.08 3.85
CA ALA A 20 2.01 -4.60 4.78
C ALA A 20 2.42 -5.92 5.44
N ARG A 21 3.06 -6.82 4.67
CA ARG A 21 3.59 -8.09 5.18
C ARG A 21 4.73 -7.87 6.18
N ASN A 22 5.65 -6.95 5.92
CA ASN A 22 6.76 -6.66 6.81
C ASN A 22 6.28 -6.07 8.14
N GLU A 23 5.34 -5.13 8.08
CA GLU A 23 4.76 -4.51 9.27
C GLU A 23 3.94 -5.51 10.11
N THR A 24 3.19 -6.40 9.44
CA THR A 24 2.49 -7.52 10.10
C THR A 24 3.47 -8.46 10.80
N LYS A 25 4.57 -8.85 10.12
CA LYS A 25 5.63 -9.68 10.71
C LYS A 25 6.34 -8.99 11.87
N ALA A 26 6.45 -7.67 11.84
CA ALA A 26 7.00 -6.85 12.92
C ALA A 26 6.01 -6.69 14.10
N GLY A 27 4.79 -7.24 14.01
CA GLY A 27 3.77 -7.17 15.06
C GLY A 27 3.09 -5.82 15.19
N LYS A 28 3.25 -4.92 14.21
CA LYS A 28 2.64 -3.59 14.24
C LYS A 28 1.17 -3.63 13.91
N THR A 29 0.39 -2.73 14.51
CA THR A 29 -1.04 -2.55 14.18
C THR A 29 -1.22 -1.86 12.83
N VAL A 30 -2.44 -1.90 12.29
CA VAL A 30 -2.78 -1.19 11.04
C VAL A 30 -2.51 0.31 11.20
N ASP A 31 -2.90 0.91 12.32
CA ASP A 31 -2.71 2.35 12.56
C ASP A 31 -1.23 2.76 12.59
N GLN A 32 -0.37 1.91 13.15
CA GLN A 32 1.08 2.11 13.14
C GLN A 32 1.63 2.05 11.71
N ALA A 33 1.26 1.03 10.94
CA ALA A 33 1.69 0.89 9.55
C ALA A 33 1.18 2.05 8.67
N VAL A 34 -0.04 2.53 8.91
CA VAL A 34 -0.61 3.70 8.20
C VAL A 34 0.21 4.96 8.46
N ALA A 35 0.59 5.22 9.72
CA ALA A 35 1.39 6.39 10.08
C ALA A 35 2.79 6.37 9.46
N GLU A 36 3.31 5.18 9.18
CA GLU A 36 4.64 5.00 8.58
C GLU A 36 4.61 4.91 7.04
N TYR A 37 3.48 4.53 6.45
CA TYR A 37 3.39 4.29 5.03
C TYR A 37 3.64 5.56 4.21
N LYS A 38 4.57 5.44 3.26
CA LYS A 38 4.87 6.45 2.25
C LYS A 38 4.96 5.77 0.90
N VAL A 39 4.38 6.39 -0.12
CA VAL A 39 4.56 5.92 -1.50
C VAL A 39 6.05 5.99 -1.87
N PRO A 40 6.66 4.90 -2.36
CA PRO A 40 8.06 4.94 -2.79
C PRO A 40 8.30 6.00 -3.87
N ALA A 41 9.39 6.76 -3.74
CA ALA A 41 9.70 7.91 -4.61
C ALA A 41 9.84 7.57 -6.12
N LYS A 42 10.01 6.29 -6.46
CA LYS A 42 10.05 5.81 -7.85
C LYS A 42 8.69 5.91 -8.56
N PHE A 43 7.58 5.93 -7.82
CA PHE A 43 6.22 6.06 -8.35
C PHE A 43 5.79 7.52 -8.37
N LYS A 44 6.26 8.26 -9.37
CA LYS A 44 5.99 9.71 -9.47
C LYS A 44 4.51 9.97 -9.72
N GLY A 45 3.92 10.88 -8.95
CA GLY A 45 2.50 11.25 -9.07
C GLY A 45 1.52 10.28 -8.39
N TYR A 46 2.02 9.16 -7.84
CA TYR A 46 1.22 8.28 -6.99
C TYR A 46 1.06 8.92 -5.62
N VAL A 47 -0.13 8.80 -5.06
CA VAL A 47 -0.47 9.36 -3.75
C VAL A 47 -0.99 8.26 -2.83
N VAL A 48 -0.77 8.46 -1.52
CA VAL A 48 -1.24 7.58 -0.44
C VAL A 48 -2.77 7.47 -0.44
N SER A 49 -3.45 8.53 -0.88
CA SER A 49 -4.91 8.65 -0.97
C SER A 49 -5.20 9.69 -2.06
N VAL A 50 -5.97 9.32 -3.09
CA VAL A 50 -6.49 10.29 -4.09
C VAL A 50 -7.69 11.07 -3.52
N ASN A 51 -8.38 10.47 -2.56
CA ASN A 51 -9.44 11.05 -1.75
C ASN A 51 -9.64 10.13 -0.54
N ASP A 52 -9.74 10.66 0.67
CA ASP A 52 -9.92 9.85 1.89
C ASP A 52 -11.22 9.02 1.89
N GLN A 53 -12.19 9.39 1.05
CA GLN A 53 -13.43 8.65 0.79
C GLN A 53 -13.30 7.54 -0.27
N PHE A 54 -12.29 7.59 -1.15
CA PHE A 54 -12.12 6.66 -2.26
C PHE A 54 -10.70 6.08 -2.27
N GLY A 55 -10.49 5.02 -1.48
CA GLY A 55 -9.25 4.24 -1.51
C GLY A 55 -8.07 4.94 -0.83
N SER A 56 -8.15 5.08 0.50
CA SER A 56 -7.06 5.58 1.31
C SER A 56 -6.09 4.45 1.68
N ALA A 57 -4.80 4.76 1.86
CA ALA A 57 -3.85 3.80 2.42
C ALA A 57 -4.32 3.12 3.72
N PRO A 58 -5.03 3.79 4.65
CA PRO A 58 -5.71 3.11 5.76
C PRO A 58 -6.63 1.97 5.35
N ALA A 59 -7.55 2.20 4.43
CA ALA A 59 -8.49 1.17 3.98
C ALA A 59 -7.76 0.01 3.29
N ASN A 60 -6.78 0.33 2.43
CA ASN A 60 -5.99 -0.68 1.71
C ASN A 60 -5.08 -1.48 2.66
N LEU A 61 -4.46 -0.84 3.65
CA LEU A 61 -3.62 -1.52 4.64
C LEU A 61 -4.46 -2.42 5.53
N LYS A 62 -5.64 -1.95 5.95
CA LYS A 62 -6.58 -2.78 6.70
C LYS A 62 -6.95 -4.04 5.91
N ALA A 63 -7.33 -3.88 4.64
CA ALA A 63 -7.67 -5.00 3.77
C ALA A 63 -6.49 -5.97 3.58
N ALA A 64 -5.28 -5.45 3.36
CA ALA A 64 -4.08 -6.28 3.24
C ALA A 64 -3.78 -7.06 4.53
N TYR A 65 -3.92 -6.43 5.70
CA TYR A 65 -3.75 -7.08 7.00
C TYR A 65 -4.78 -8.17 7.26
N ASP A 66 -6.05 -7.89 6.95
CA ASP A 66 -7.13 -8.87 7.09
C ASP A 66 -6.89 -10.10 6.19
N GLU A 67 -6.37 -9.88 4.97
CA GLU A 67 -6.03 -10.96 4.05
C GLU A 67 -4.80 -11.77 4.52
N LEU A 68 -3.76 -11.11 5.04
CA LEU A 68 -2.55 -11.78 5.54
C LEU A 68 -2.77 -12.62 6.81
N LYS A 69 -3.92 -12.46 7.48
CA LYS A 69 -4.31 -13.23 8.67
C LYS A 69 -5.11 -14.49 8.34
N LYS A 70 -5.57 -14.64 7.10
CA LYS A 70 -6.26 -15.85 6.63
C LYS A 70 -5.24 -16.97 6.38
#